data_AF-A0A0X3P1Z8-F1
#
_entry.id   AF-A0A0X3P1Z8-F1
#
_cell.length_a   1.000
_cell.length_b   1.000
_cell.length_c   1.000
_cell.angle_alpha   90.00
_cell.angle_beta   90.00
_cell.angle_gamma   90.00
#
_symmetry.space_group_name_H-M   'P 1'
#
loop_
_entity.id
_entity.type
_entity.pdbx_description
1 polymer ?
#
loop_
_entity_poly.entity_id
_entity_poly.type
_entity_poly.pdbx_seq_one_letter_code
_entity_poly.pdbx_strand_id
1 'polypeptide(L)'
;TTLLLDTTYCCPTYGFPTQDTVISAAVKVTREFLLSDPDTLVVCGMYSIGKERFVLGLAEALGLAVWLPSKQKRLIEAAASGGCAICSDLLQRQAPTKAAADLVVADMGKLNAHTLRTELCPSTGSSDHRSLLAWRPTGWTHNSVPKKNTSSAAFSRLPCPKLIQDLADCLSVIHTSFGLTILGKHMHSFHVYFLSISNTALVWVLPSSSIRFPS
;
A
#
# COMPACT_ATOMS: atom_id res chain seq x y z
N THR A 1 -35.72 10.17 -6.06
CA THR A 1 -34.67 9.30 -5.46
C THR A 1 -33.41 10.11 -5.30
N THR A 2 -32.94 10.30 -4.07
CA THR A 2 -31.73 11.11 -3.80
C THR A 2 -30.51 10.19 -3.79
N LEU A 3 -29.55 10.44 -4.68
CA LEU A 3 -28.28 9.74 -4.74
C LEU A 3 -27.26 10.51 -3.88
N LEU A 4 -26.73 9.88 -2.83
CA LEU A 4 -25.63 10.45 -2.04
C LEU A 4 -24.32 9.86 -2.54
N LEU A 5 -23.49 10.69 -3.17
CA LEU A 5 -22.15 10.34 -3.63
C LEU A 5 -21.11 10.96 -2.71
N ASP A 6 -20.05 10.20 -2.46
CA ASP A 6 -18.84 10.70 -1.83
C ASP A 6 -18.07 11.59 -2.83
N THR A 7 -17.93 12.87 -2.51
CA THR A 7 -17.31 13.88 -3.38
C THR A 7 -15.87 14.21 -2.97
N THR A 8 -15.25 13.42 -2.10
CA THR A 8 -13.93 13.72 -1.51
C THR A 8 -12.85 14.00 -2.55
N TYR A 9 -12.92 13.39 -3.74
CA TYR A 9 -12.01 13.69 -4.87
C TYR A 9 -12.74 14.03 -6.18
N CYS A 10 -13.87 14.74 -6.07
CA CYS A 10 -14.65 15.19 -7.22
C CYS A 10 -14.02 16.45 -7.87
N CYS A 11 -12.73 16.42 -8.19
CA CYS A 11 -12.02 17.51 -8.86
C CYS A 11 -11.16 16.95 -10.02
N PRO A 12 -11.19 17.55 -11.23
CA PRO A 12 -10.45 17.04 -12.38
C PRO A 12 -8.91 17.15 -12.25
N THR A 13 -8.39 17.88 -11.27
CA THR A 13 -6.94 17.94 -10.99
C THR A 13 -6.38 16.67 -10.36
N TYR A 14 -7.26 15.72 -10.01
CA TYR A 14 -6.92 14.45 -9.41
C TYR A 14 -6.73 13.35 -10.47
N GLY A 15 -5.48 13.13 -10.91
CA GLY A 15 -5.07 11.96 -11.69
C GLY A 15 -4.38 10.94 -10.79
N PHE A 16 -4.90 9.72 -10.72
CA PHE A 16 -4.34 8.64 -9.90
C PHE A 16 -3.97 7.42 -10.73
N PRO A 17 -2.80 6.80 -10.50
CA PRO A 17 -2.53 5.47 -11.03
C PRO A 17 -3.52 4.47 -10.42
N THR A 18 -3.95 3.48 -11.20
CA THR A 18 -4.84 2.42 -10.71
C THR A 18 -4.17 1.64 -9.57
N GLN A 19 -4.99 0.99 -8.73
CA GLN A 19 -4.47 0.15 -7.64
C GLN A 19 -3.52 -0.94 -8.18
N ASP A 20 -3.82 -1.52 -9.34
CA ASP A 20 -2.97 -2.54 -9.98
C ASP A 20 -1.63 -1.99 -10.44
N THR A 21 -1.59 -0.78 -11.01
CA THR A 21 -0.32 -0.12 -11.38
C THR A 21 0.55 0.12 -10.14
N VAL A 22 -0.04 0.60 -9.05
CA VAL A 22 0.67 0.87 -7.78
C VAL A 22 1.16 -0.40 -7.10
N ILE A 23 0.38 -1.47 -7.14
CA ILE A 23 0.78 -2.79 -6.64
C ILE A 23 1.91 -3.34 -7.50
N SER A 24 1.77 -3.31 -8.82
CA SER A 24 2.79 -3.81 -9.76
C SER A 24 4.12 -3.07 -9.64
N ALA A 25 4.09 -1.73 -9.55
CA ALA A 25 5.27 -0.90 -9.35
C ALA A 25 6.05 -1.34 -8.10
N ALA A 26 5.33 -1.65 -7.04
CA ALA A 26 5.94 -2.03 -5.79
C ALA A 26 6.40 -3.47 -5.72
N VAL A 27 5.69 -4.39 -6.38
CA VAL A 27 6.17 -5.76 -6.57
C VAL A 27 7.53 -5.72 -7.26
N LYS A 28 7.69 -4.89 -8.31
CA LYS A 28 8.97 -4.70 -8.99
C LYS A 28 10.04 -4.18 -8.02
N VAL A 29 9.76 -3.10 -7.28
CA VAL A 29 10.73 -2.55 -6.34
C VAL A 29 11.08 -3.54 -5.22
N THR A 30 10.09 -4.17 -4.58
CA THR A 30 10.33 -5.15 -3.51
C THR A 30 11.10 -6.36 -4.02
N ARG A 31 10.86 -6.80 -5.26
CA ARG A 31 11.66 -7.86 -5.90
C ARG A 31 13.13 -7.47 -6.00
N GLU A 32 13.45 -6.27 -6.47
CA GLU A 32 14.85 -5.81 -6.57
C GLU A 32 15.55 -5.77 -5.20
N PHE A 33 14.82 -5.38 -4.14
CA PHE A 33 15.34 -5.45 -2.78
C PHE A 33 15.63 -6.89 -2.35
N LEU A 34 14.69 -7.81 -2.56
CA LEU A 34 14.86 -9.23 -2.22
C LEU A 34 15.94 -9.93 -3.06
N LEU A 35 16.16 -9.50 -4.31
CA LEU A 35 17.25 -10.02 -5.15
C LEU A 35 18.62 -9.52 -4.66
N SER A 36 18.67 -8.32 -4.08
CA SER A 36 19.91 -7.72 -3.58
C SER A 36 20.26 -8.22 -2.18
N ASP A 37 19.24 -8.44 -1.36
CA ASP A 37 19.34 -9.03 -0.03
C ASP A 37 18.13 -9.96 0.18
N PRO A 38 18.28 -11.29 0.01
CA PRO A 38 17.21 -12.26 0.19
C PRO A 38 16.62 -12.25 1.60
N ASP A 39 17.41 -11.84 2.59
CA ASP A 39 16.95 -11.69 3.95
C ASP A 39 16.22 -10.37 4.16
N THR A 40 15.92 -9.53 3.16
CA THR A 40 15.14 -8.30 3.41
C THR A 40 13.80 -8.63 4.10
N LEU A 41 13.48 -7.98 5.23
CA LEU A 41 12.15 -8.01 5.84
C LEU A 41 11.28 -6.91 5.23
N VAL A 42 10.14 -7.32 4.66
CA VAL A 42 9.14 -6.38 4.12
C VAL A 42 8.18 -5.98 5.24
N VAL A 43 7.90 -4.69 5.37
CA VAL A 43 6.95 -4.16 6.36
C VAL A 43 5.88 -3.36 5.64
N CYS A 44 4.60 -3.54 5.99
CA CYS A 44 3.51 -2.78 5.39
C CYS A 44 2.63 -2.09 6.44
N GLY A 45 2.37 -0.81 6.23
CA GLY A 45 1.57 0.01 7.15
C GLY A 45 0.08 -0.06 6.92
N MET A 46 -0.68 -0.41 7.97
CA MET A 46 -2.14 -0.40 7.94
C MET A 46 -2.71 0.38 9.13
N TYR A 47 -3.69 1.25 8.88
CA TYR A 47 -4.40 2.01 9.93
C TYR A 47 -5.85 1.53 10.12
N SER A 48 -6.50 1.07 9.05
CA SER A 48 -7.86 0.55 9.00
C SER A 48 -7.95 -0.63 8.01
N ILE A 49 -9.17 -1.16 7.85
CA ILE A 49 -9.53 -1.97 6.69
C ILE A 49 -9.40 -1.10 5.41
N GLY A 50 -8.95 -1.70 4.31
CA GLY A 50 -8.77 -1.05 3.00
C GLY A 50 -7.35 -1.16 2.43
N LYS A 51 -6.45 -1.95 2.97
CA LYS A 51 -5.09 -2.11 2.36
C LYS A 51 -4.71 -3.55 2.14
N GLU A 52 -5.67 -4.43 2.35
CA GLU A 52 -5.54 -5.87 2.22
C GLU A 52 -5.16 -6.21 0.79
N ARG A 53 -5.75 -5.54 -0.22
CA ARG A 53 -5.41 -5.76 -1.63
C ARG A 53 -3.94 -5.49 -1.93
N PHE A 54 -3.36 -4.47 -1.31
CA PHE A 54 -1.97 -4.13 -1.49
C PHE A 54 -1.05 -5.15 -0.82
N VAL A 55 -1.37 -5.54 0.42
CA VAL A 55 -0.60 -6.54 1.17
C VAL A 55 -0.67 -7.89 0.46
N LEU A 56 -1.88 -8.31 0.07
CA LEU A 56 -2.11 -9.53 -0.70
C LEU A 56 -1.37 -9.49 -2.02
N GLY A 57 -1.45 -8.39 -2.79
CA GLY A 57 -0.76 -8.29 -4.08
C GLY A 57 0.76 -8.40 -3.97
N LEU A 58 1.36 -7.88 -2.90
CA LEU A 58 2.78 -8.11 -2.61
C LEU A 58 3.05 -9.57 -2.25
N ALA A 59 2.27 -10.12 -1.31
CA ALA A 59 2.47 -11.46 -0.78
C ALA A 59 2.27 -12.54 -1.85
N GLU A 60 1.27 -12.38 -2.70
CA GLU A 60 0.98 -13.31 -3.79
C GLU A 60 2.05 -13.27 -4.88
N ALA A 61 2.40 -12.07 -5.37
CA ALA A 61 3.33 -11.94 -6.49
C ALA A 61 4.78 -12.31 -6.13
N LEU A 62 5.13 -12.28 -4.84
CA LEU A 62 6.48 -12.55 -4.34
C LEU A 62 6.55 -13.79 -3.43
N GLY A 63 5.43 -14.48 -3.19
CA GLY A 63 5.38 -15.67 -2.34
C GLY A 63 5.70 -15.43 -0.87
N LEU A 64 5.39 -14.25 -0.32
CA LEU A 64 5.77 -13.84 1.03
C LEU A 64 4.79 -14.38 2.08
N ALA A 65 5.30 -14.92 3.19
CA ALA A 65 4.49 -15.25 4.35
C ALA A 65 4.16 -13.99 5.16
N VAL A 66 2.86 -13.76 5.43
CA VAL A 66 2.36 -12.51 6.03
C VAL A 66 2.05 -12.67 7.50
N TRP A 67 2.64 -11.84 8.36
CA TRP A 67 2.23 -11.72 9.75
C TRP A 67 1.34 -10.50 9.98
N LEU A 68 0.20 -10.75 10.64
CA LEU A 68 -0.80 -9.75 10.99
C LEU A 68 -0.82 -9.53 12.50
N PRO A 69 -0.75 -8.28 13.00
CA PRO A 69 -0.99 -8.01 14.41
C PRO A 69 -2.44 -8.35 14.80
N SER A 70 -2.66 -8.68 16.08
CA SER A 70 -3.96 -9.18 16.56
C SER A 70 -5.15 -8.26 16.23
N LYS A 71 -4.95 -6.94 16.24
CA LYS A 71 -6.00 -5.97 15.89
C LYS A 71 -6.40 -6.09 14.42
N GLN A 72 -5.42 -6.09 13.51
CA GLN A 72 -5.63 -6.21 12.06
C GLN A 72 -6.14 -7.62 11.71
N LYS A 73 -5.63 -8.67 12.35
CA LYS A 73 -6.06 -10.05 12.16
C LYS A 73 -7.56 -10.21 12.40
N ARG A 74 -8.08 -9.71 13.54
CA ARG A 74 -9.52 -9.76 13.86
C ARG A 74 -10.40 -9.08 12.81
N LEU A 75 -9.94 -7.94 12.28
CA LEU A 75 -10.66 -7.20 11.24
C LEU A 75 -10.70 -7.97 9.91
N ILE A 76 -9.59 -8.59 9.53
CA ILE A 76 -9.48 -9.40 8.31
C ILE A 76 -10.31 -10.68 8.45
N GLU A 77 -10.29 -11.35 9.60
CA GLU A 77 -11.13 -12.52 9.90
C GLU A 77 -12.63 -12.21 9.82
N ALA A 78 -13.05 -11.07 10.38
CA ALA A 78 -14.43 -10.62 10.31
C ALA A 78 -14.85 -10.34 8.85
N ALA A 79 -14.00 -9.66 8.07
CA ALA A 79 -14.27 -9.38 6.66
C ALA A 79 -14.30 -10.65 5.80
N ALA A 80 -13.40 -11.61 6.06
CA ALA A 80 -13.40 -12.91 5.40
C ALA A 80 -14.68 -13.71 5.70
N SER A 81 -15.10 -13.71 6.97
CA SER A 81 -16.37 -14.34 7.40
C SER A 81 -17.59 -13.69 6.74
N GLY A 82 -17.49 -12.39 6.42
CA GLY A 82 -18.49 -11.65 5.65
C GLY A 82 -18.43 -11.87 4.12
N GLY A 83 -17.58 -12.78 3.62
CA GLY A 83 -17.48 -13.13 2.21
C GLY A 83 -16.43 -12.33 1.41
N CYS A 84 -15.53 -11.59 2.07
CA CYS A 84 -14.45 -10.90 1.36
C CYS A 84 -13.36 -11.88 0.89
N ALA A 85 -13.25 -12.09 -0.41
CA ALA A 85 -12.24 -12.97 -1.02
C ALA A 85 -10.80 -12.51 -0.70
N ILE A 86 -10.51 -11.21 -0.85
CA ILE A 86 -9.18 -10.63 -0.57
C ILE A 86 -8.72 -10.93 0.85
N CYS A 87 -9.62 -10.81 1.83
CA CYS A 87 -9.30 -11.10 3.23
C CYS A 87 -9.09 -12.60 3.46
N SER A 88 -9.89 -13.44 2.81
CA SER A 88 -9.78 -14.90 2.89
C SER A 88 -8.44 -15.39 2.34
N ASP A 89 -8.04 -14.89 1.16
CA ASP A 89 -6.77 -15.25 0.51
C ASP A 89 -5.57 -14.74 1.32
N LEU A 90 -5.69 -13.56 1.95
CA LEU A 90 -4.66 -13.04 2.82
C LEU A 90 -4.46 -13.91 4.07
N LEU A 91 -5.53 -14.47 4.64
CA LEU A 91 -5.44 -15.38 5.78
C LEU A 91 -4.77 -16.72 5.44
N GLN A 92 -4.93 -17.21 4.21
CA GLN A 92 -4.25 -18.43 3.74
C GLN A 92 -2.73 -18.28 3.67
N ARG A 93 -2.22 -17.04 3.61
CA ARG A 93 -0.79 -16.73 3.53
C ARG A 93 -0.20 -16.34 4.88
N GLN A 94 -0.90 -16.62 5.98
CA GLN A 94 -0.48 -16.19 7.31
C GLN A 94 0.75 -16.95 7.81
N ALA A 95 1.77 -16.21 8.21
CA ALA A 95 2.92 -16.75 8.93
C ALA A 95 2.52 -17.16 10.37
N PRO A 96 3.06 -18.27 10.90
CA PRO A 96 2.72 -18.75 12.24
C PRO A 96 3.23 -17.83 13.35
N THR A 97 4.36 -17.16 13.12
CA THR A 97 4.97 -16.21 14.06
C THR A 97 5.52 -15.00 13.31
N LYS A 98 5.75 -13.90 14.04
CA LYS A 98 6.36 -12.68 13.49
C LYS A 98 7.77 -12.93 12.96
N ALA A 99 8.52 -13.85 13.58
CA ALA A 99 9.89 -14.16 13.20
C ALA A 99 10.00 -15.01 11.92
N ALA A 100 8.97 -15.82 11.63
CA ALA A 100 8.90 -16.64 10.42
C ALA A 100 8.25 -15.92 9.23
N ALA A 101 8.04 -14.60 9.33
CA ALA A 101 7.31 -13.84 8.32
C ALA A 101 8.28 -13.07 7.42
N ASP A 102 7.99 -13.06 6.13
CA ASP A 102 8.70 -12.24 5.14
C ASP A 102 8.06 -10.86 5.00
N LEU A 103 6.75 -10.77 5.30
CA LEU A 103 5.98 -9.53 5.30
C LEU A 103 5.29 -9.33 6.65
N VAL A 104 5.64 -8.26 7.36
CA VAL A 104 5.02 -7.87 8.64
C VAL A 104 4.10 -6.67 8.45
N VAL A 105 2.83 -6.82 8.82
CA VAL A 105 1.92 -5.68 8.93
C VAL A 105 2.19 -4.92 10.23
N ALA A 106 2.33 -3.61 10.13
CA ALA A 106 2.57 -2.72 11.26
C ALA A 106 1.53 -1.58 11.30
N ASP A 107 1.33 -1.01 12.48
CA ASP A 107 0.53 0.19 12.63
C ASP A 107 1.18 1.36 11.86
N MET A 108 0.39 2.08 11.07
CA MET A 108 0.87 3.23 10.30
C MET A 108 1.52 4.32 11.18
N GLY A 109 1.04 4.52 12.41
CA GLY A 109 1.64 5.48 13.36
C GLY A 109 3.05 5.06 13.81
N LYS A 110 3.34 3.76 13.77
CA LYS A 110 4.63 3.18 14.18
C LYS A 110 5.65 3.03 13.05
N LEU A 111 5.29 3.35 11.81
CA LEU A 111 6.17 3.19 10.64
C LEU A 111 7.31 4.24 10.55
N ASN A 112 7.88 4.71 11.65
CA ASN A 112 9.03 5.62 11.60
C ASN A 112 10.35 4.84 11.76
N ALA A 113 11.46 5.46 11.36
CA ALA A 113 12.76 4.78 11.31
C ALA A 113 13.26 4.31 12.69
N HIS A 114 12.92 5.04 13.75
CA HIS A 114 13.30 4.70 15.11
C HIS A 114 12.54 3.46 15.59
N THR A 115 11.20 3.49 15.54
CA THR A 115 10.33 2.39 15.98
C THR A 115 10.58 1.11 15.19
N LEU A 116 10.80 1.19 13.87
CA LEU A 116 11.10 0.02 13.06
C LEU A 116 12.39 -0.66 13.48
N ARG A 117 13.46 0.09 13.75
CA ARG A 117 14.71 -0.48 14.25
C ARG A 117 14.51 -1.12 15.62
N THR A 118 13.83 -0.43 16.53
CA THR A 118 13.62 -0.95 17.90
C THR A 118 12.76 -2.20 17.93
N GLU A 119 11.68 -2.27 17.13
CA GLU A 119 10.71 -3.38 17.18
C GLU A 119 11.04 -4.56 16.26
N LEU A 120 11.89 -4.37 15.24
CA LEU A 120 12.20 -5.39 14.22
C LEU A 120 13.68 -5.73 14.09
N CYS A 121 14.59 -4.89 14.61
CA CYS A 121 16.01 -5.21 14.75
C CYS A 121 16.38 -5.22 16.24
N PRO A 122 15.89 -6.20 17.04
CA PRO A 122 16.33 -6.31 18.42
C PRO A 122 17.85 -6.54 18.45
N SER A 123 18.53 -5.82 19.35
CA SER A 123 19.97 -5.89 19.60
C SER A 123 20.38 -7.25 20.19
N THR A 124 20.13 -8.34 19.48
CA THR A 124 20.68 -9.65 19.81
C THR A 124 21.90 -9.84 18.93
N GLY A 125 23.06 -10.11 19.52
CA GLY A 125 24.40 -10.15 18.92
C GLY A 125 24.65 -11.20 17.84
N SER A 126 23.65 -11.50 17.01
CA SER A 126 23.80 -12.05 15.68
C SER A 126 24.23 -10.91 14.75
N SER A 127 25.35 -11.11 14.06
CA SER A 127 25.92 -10.19 13.08
C SER A 127 25.06 -9.98 11.83
N ASP A 128 23.93 -10.68 11.67
CA ASP A 128 23.01 -10.50 10.55
C ASP A 128 22.03 -9.36 10.79
N HIS A 129 22.40 -8.17 10.32
CA HIS A 129 21.47 -7.07 10.21
C HIS A 129 20.54 -7.30 9.02
N ARG A 130 19.38 -7.90 9.27
CA ARG A 130 18.30 -8.04 8.29
C ARG A 130 17.93 -6.66 7.72
N SER A 131 18.05 -6.45 6.41
CA SER A 131 17.63 -5.17 5.84
C SER A 131 16.11 -5.03 5.88
N LEU A 132 15.62 -3.80 5.97
CA LEU A 132 14.20 -3.48 6.14
C LEU A 132 13.70 -2.66 4.96
N LEU A 133 12.64 -3.15 4.32
CA LEU A 133 11.87 -2.41 3.33
C LEU A 133 10.45 -2.15 3.85
N ALA A 134 10.15 -0.90 4.21
CA ALA A 134 8.85 -0.51 4.72
C ALA A 134 8.00 0.23 3.67
N TRP A 135 6.75 -0.18 3.53
CA TRP A 135 5.75 0.45 2.69
C TRP A 135 4.75 1.25 3.53
N ARG A 136 4.61 2.54 3.20
CA ARG A 136 3.51 3.42 3.62
C ARG A 136 2.51 3.60 2.47
N PRO A 137 1.55 2.68 2.31
CA PRO A 137 0.38 2.93 1.45
C PRO A 137 -0.43 4.07 2.06
N THR A 138 -0.40 5.27 1.48
CA THR A 138 -1.25 6.38 1.91
C THR A 138 -2.07 6.89 0.74
N GLY A 139 -3.20 7.54 1.02
CA GLY A 139 -3.92 8.31 0.01
C GLY A 139 -3.09 9.50 -0.49
N TRP A 140 -3.69 10.29 -1.37
CA TRP A 140 -3.03 11.46 -1.96
C TRP A 140 -2.45 12.40 -0.91
N THR A 141 -1.20 12.77 -1.11
CA THR A 141 -0.58 13.93 -0.45
C THR A 141 -0.24 14.92 -1.56
N HIS A 142 -0.78 16.15 -1.48
CA HIS A 142 -0.40 17.27 -2.34
C HIS A 142 1.06 17.66 -2.04
N ASN A 143 2.02 16.90 -2.56
CA ASN A 143 3.39 17.37 -2.61
C ASN A 143 3.58 18.05 -3.97
N SER A 144 3.07 19.28 -4.10
CA SER A 144 3.37 20.19 -5.22
C SER A 144 4.83 20.65 -5.26
N VAL A 145 5.68 20.09 -4.39
CA VAL A 145 7.11 20.33 -4.37
C VAL A 145 7.77 18.95 -4.38
N PRO A 146 8.52 18.59 -5.44
CA PRO A 146 9.49 17.52 -5.34
C PRO A 146 10.38 17.92 -4.17
N LYS A 147 10.36 17.17 -3.05
CA LYS A 147 11.29 17.44 -1.97
C LYS A 147 12.69 17.27 -2.55
N LYS A 148 13.35 18.39 -2.85
CA LYS A 148 14.67 18.48 -3.49
C LYS A 148 15.81 17.88 -2.65
N ASN A 149 15.50 17.16 -1.58
CA ASN A 149 16.44 16.82 -0.53
C ASN A 149 16.31 15.34 -0.11
N THR A 150 16.21 14.40 -1.04
CA THR A 150 16.89 13.12 -0.81
C THR A 150 18.31 13.37 -1.28
N SER A 151 19.27 13.46 -0.37
CA SER A 151 20.67 13.62 -0.74
C SER A 151 21.01 12.55 -1.80
N SER A 152 21.68 12.94 -2.89
CA SER A 152 22.05 12.03 -3.98
C SER A 152 22.77 10.77 -3.45
N ALA A 153 23.49 10.92 -2.34
CA ALA A 153 24.18 9.86 -1.60
C ALA A 153 23.26 8.86 -0.86
N ALA A 154 22.01 9.22 -0.54
CA ALA A 154 21.01 8.31 0.02
C ALA A 154 20.26 7.57 -1.09
N PHE A 155 20.05 8.23 -2.24
CA PHE A 155 19.41 7.62 -3.41
C PHE A 155 20.33 6.58 -4.08
N SER A 156 21.64 6.84 -4.13
CA SER A 156 22.63 5.91 -4.67
C SER A 156 22.79 4.62 -3.86
N ARG A 157 22.28 4.57 -2.62
CA ARG A 157 22.32 3.38 -1.75
C ARG A 157 21.12 2.45 -1.94
N LEU A 158 20.11 2.89 -2.69
CA LEU A 158 18.99 2.03 -3.05
C LEU A 158 19.49 0.96 -4.03
N PRO A 159 18.98 -0.28 -3.95
CA PRO A 159 19.36 -1.32 -4.91
C PRO A 159 19.00 -0.97 -6.35
N CYS A 160 17.87 -0.28 -6.55
CA CYS A 160 17.28 -0.01 -7.87
C CYS A 160 16.88 1.47 -8.07
N PRO A 161 17.83 2.42 -8.02
CA PRO A 161 17.52 3.86 -8.04
C PRO A 161 16.85 4.30 -9.34
N LYS A 162 17.26 3.75 -10.49
CA LYS A 162 16.65 4.05 -11.80
C LYS A 162 15.18 3.62 -11.86
N LEU A 163 14.88 2.40 -11.41
CA LEU A 163 13.52 1.88 -11.35
C LEU A 163 12.62 2.74 -10.45
N ILE A 164 13.13 3.16 -9.28
CA ILE A 164 12.39 4.02 -8.36
C ILE A 164 12.15 5.41 -8.99
N GLN A 165 13.10 5.92 -9.75
CA GLN A 165 12.95 7.18 -10.50
C GLN A 165 11.91 7.05 -11.62
N ASP A 166 11.92 5.95 -12.37
CA ASP A 166 10.96 5.67 -13.43
C ASP A 166 9.53 5.46 -12.89
N LEU A 167 9.41 5.08 -11.61
CA LEU A 167 8.14 4.87 -10.90
C LEU A 167 7.78 6.03 -9.95
N ALA A 168 8.40 7.20 -10.11
CA ALA A 168 8.17 8.37 -9.26
C ALA A 168 6.71 8.84 -9.24
N ASP A 169 5.94 8.57 -10.31
CA ASP A 169 4.51 8.88 -10.37
C ASP A 169 3.66 7.98 -9.44
N CYS A 170 4.18 6.81 -9.07
CA CYS A 170 3.48 5.82 -8.23
C CYS A 170 4.00 5.78 -6.79
N LEU A 171 5.29 6.10 -6.60
CA LEU A 171 6.03 5.82 -5.38
C LEU A 171 6.84 7.05 -4.96
N SER A 172 7.01 7.25 -3.66
CA SER A 172 7.89 8.29 -3.11
C SER A 172 8.85 7.71 -2.09
N VAL A 173 10.10 8.18 -2.08
CA VAL A 173 11.07 7.80 -1.06
C VAL A 173 10.84 8.70 0.16
N ILE A 174 10.39 8.12 1.28
CA ILE A 174 10.14 8.86 2.52
C ILE A 174 11.42 8.96 3.35
N HIS A 175 12.17 7.87 3.45
CA HIS A 175 13.38 7.79 4.27
C HIS A 175 14.29 6.67 3.79
N THR A 176 15.59 6.93 3.69
CA THR A 176 16.60 5.91 3.37
C THR A 176 17.78 6.05 4.33
N SER A 177 18.19 4.95 4.94
CA SER A 177 19.33 4.86 5.85
C SER A 177 19.94 3.47 5.77
N PHE A 178 21.11 3.25 6.39
CA PHE A 178 21.76 1.94 6.34
C PHE A 178 20.83 0.82 6.83
N GLY A 179 20.60 -0.18 5.96
CA GLY A 179 19.71 -1.32 6.22
C GLY A 179 18.23 -0.99 6.36
N LEU A 180 17.76 0.24 6.09
CA LEU A 180 16.35 0.61 6.22
C LEU A 180 15.92 1.61 5.14
N THR A 181 14.93 1.20 4.35
CA THR A 181 14.24 2.04 3.36
C THR A 181 12.75 2.10 3.65
N ILE A 182 12.18 3.31 3.65
CA ILE A 182 10.75 3.57 3.80
C ILE A 182 10.25 4.25 2.53
N LEU A 183 9.34 3.58 1.83
CA LEU A 183 8.71 4.04 0.61
C LEU A 183 7.23 4.36 0.87
N GLY A 184 6.81 5.53 0.42
CA GLY A 184 5.40 5.91 0.29
C GLY A 184 4.85 5.41 -1.03
N LYS A 185 3.55 5.11 -1.05
CA LYS A 185 2.81 4.94 -2.31
C LYS A 185 1.70 5.96 -2.41
N HIS A 186 1.47 6.42 -3.62
CA HIS A 186 0.29 7.19 -4.00
C HIS A 186 -0.76 6.20 -4.50
N MET A 187 -1.51 5.58 -3.59
CA MET A 187 -2.59 4.67 -3.98
C MET A 187 -3.89 5.45 -4.12
N HIS A 188 -4.71 5.05 -5.10
CA HIS A 188 -6.13 5.37 -5.18
C HIS A 188 -6.77 5.21 -3.78
N SER A 189 -7.24 6.33 -3.22
CA SER A 189 -8.05 6.37 -2.01
C SER A 189 -9.35 5.59 -2.24
N PHE A 190 -9.97 5.11 -1.17
CA PHE A 190 -11.25 4.38 -1.20
C PHE A 190 -12.45 5.23 -1.64
N HIS A 191 -12.21 6.51 -1.88
CA HIS A 191 -13.23 7.47 -2.27
C HIS A 191 -13.28 7.52 -3.80
N VAL A 192 -14.48 7.56 -4.38
CA VAL A 192 -14.69 7.56 -5.83
C VAL A 192 -14.19 8.88 -6.43
N TYR A 193 -13.45 8.83 -7.54
CA TYR A 193 -12.85 10.00 -8.19
C TYR A 193 -13.71 10.50 -9.36
N PHE A 194 -13.57 11.79 -9.69
CA PHE A 194 -14.37 12.50 -10.71
C PHE A 194 -14.52 11.76 -12.05
N LEU A 195 -13.45 11.17 -12.58
CA LEU A 195 -13.48 10.40 -13.84
C LEU A 195 -14.26 9.09 -13.73
N SER A 196 -14.17 8.41 -12.57
CA SER A 196 -14.97 7.21 -12.30
C SER A 196 -16.45 7.55 -12.17
N ILE A 197 -16.79 8.67 -11.50
CA ILE A 197 -18.17 9.17 -11.39
C ILE A 197 -18.71 9.55 -12.78
N SER A 198 -17.91 10.23 -13.61
CA SER A 198 -18.32 10.67 -14.95
C SER A 198 -18.59 9.47 -15.89
N ASN A 199 -17.74 8.44 -15.87
CA ASN A 199 -17.98 7.22 -16.64
C ASN A 199 -19.15 6.41 -16.10
N THR A 200 -19.34 6.35 -14.78
CA THR A 200 -20.48 5.63 -14.19
C THR A 200 -21.81 6.35 -14.48
N ALA A 201 -21.82 7.69 -14.50
CA ALA A 201 -22.99 8.48 -14.88
C ALA A 201 -23.35 8.33 -16.37
N LEU A 202 -22.36 8.12 -17.24
CA LEU A 202 -22.58 7.91 -18.68
C LEU A 202 -23.18 6.53 -19.03
N VAL A 203 -22.97 5.50 -18.19
CA VAL A 203 -23.48 4.14 -18.43
C VAL A 203 -24.97 3.99 -18.07
N TRP A 204 -25.56 4.93 -17.33
CA TRP A 204 -26.98 4.88 -16.92
C TRP A 204 -27.92 5.78 -17.74
N VAL A 205 -27.47 6.34 -18.86
CA VAL A 205 -28.36 7.07 -19.78
C VAL A 205 -28.93 6.09 -20.81
N LEU A 206 -30.18 5.65 -20.59
CA LEU A 206 -31.30 5.45 -21.56
C LEU A 206 -32.33 4.41 -21.04
N PRO A 207 -33.63 4.44 -21.42
CA PRO A 207 -34.44 5.54 -21.96
C PRO A 207 -35.68 5.86 -21.10
N SER A 208 -36.23 7.05 -21.32
CA SER A 208 -37.48 7.57 -20.75
C SER A 208 -38.70 6.68 -21.02
N SER A 209 -39.46 6.37 -19.99
CA SER A 209 -40.89 6.03 -20.12
C SER A 209 -41.68 6.51 -18.90
N SER A 210 -42.32 7.66 -19.12
CA SER A 210 -43.59 8.18 -18.58
C SER A 210 -44.13 7.64 -17.25
N ILE A 211 -44.17 8.51 -16.23
CA ILE A 211 -45.10 8.35 -15.10
C ILE A 211 -45.89 9.66 -14.93
N ARG A 212 -47.20 9.56 -15.19
CA ARG A 212 -48.24 10.55 -14.89
C ARG A 212 -48.48 10.58 -13.38
N PHE A 213 -48.64 11.78 -12.81
CA PHE A 213 -49.14 11.96 -11.45
C PHE A 213 -50.68 11.95 -11.47
N PRO A 214 -51.37 11.27 -10.54
CA PRO A 214 -52.78 11.51 -10.28
C PRO A 214 -52.97 12.76 -9.39
N SER A 215 -54.12 13.39 -9.60
CA SER A 215 -54.63 14.68 -9.11
C SER A 215 -54.68 14.86 -7.60
#